data_AF-A0A7W1JRM9-F1
#
_entry.id   AF-A0A7W1JRM9-F1
#
_cell.length_a   1.000
_cell.length_b   1.000
_cell.length_c   1.000
_cell.angle_alpha   90.00
_cell.angle_beta   90.00
_cell.angle_gamma   90.00
#
_symmetry.space_group_name_H-M   'P 1'
#
loop_
_entity.id
_entity.type
_entity.pdbx_description
1 polymer ?
#
loop_
_entity_poly.entity_id
_entity_poly.type
_entity_poly.pdbx_seq_one_letter_code
_entity_poly.pdbx_strand_id
1 'polypeptide(L)'
;MQQGGAIDPSAQVQAMLRESYLQTTEDLRFYAEKVQYFNQSKKAIRGHLQALRDFDRNAKSAATDRGIEWCRPDKKGIAAITKIIAEHSFTGASGEMESALGIPTRLPGPKVKSFGQLEDEIKKWEEKLNAVGDDAQLANVDLQNILQKQQQTLQMMSNISKMIYDTTMSIIRKIGG
;
A
#
# COMPACT_ATOMS: atom_id res chain seq x y z
N MET A 1 -43.41 -22.97 31.07
CA MET A 1 -43.27 -21.54 31.37
C MET A 1 -41.79 -21.24 31.52
N GLN A 2 -41.14 -20.67 30.51
CA GLN A 2 -39.76 -20.19 30.62
C GLN A 2 -39.79 -18.95 31.54
N GLN A 3 -39.25 -19.06 32.75
CA GLN A 3 -38.98 -17.91 33.57
C GLN A 3 -37.93 -17.07 32.82
N GLY A 4 -38.31 -15.88 32.38
CA GLY A 4 -37.39 -14.92 31.77
C GLY A 4 -36.33 -14.55 32.80
N GLY A 5 -35.13 -15.13 32.66
CA GLY A 5 -33.99 -14.75 33.49
C GLY A 5 -33.72 -13.26 33.31
N ALA A 6 -33.64 -12.53 34.41
CA ALA A 6 -33.29 -11.11 34.37
C ALA A 6 -31.95 -10.95 33.63
N ILE A 7 -31.96 -10.23 32.51
CA ILE A 7 -30.75 -9.90 31.76
C ILE A 7 -29.92 -8.98 32.65
N ASP A 8 -28.70 -9.41 33.03
CA ASP A 8 -27.74 -8.55 33.71
C ASP A 8 -27.20 -7.51 32.72
N PRO A 9 -27.54 -6.21 32.87
CA PRO A 9 -27.08 -5.17 31.95
C PRO A 9 -25.55 -5.04 31.94
N SER A 10 -24.88 -5.38 33.05
CA SER A 10 -23.41 -5.34 33.15
C SER A 10 -22.78 -6.36 32.20
N ALA A 11 -23.30 -7.58 32.20
CA ALA A 11 -22.85 -8.65 31.30
C ALA A 11 -23.06 -8.28 29.83
N GLN A 12 -24.19 -7.63 29.50
CA GLN A 12 -24.47 -7.16 28.14
C GLN A 12 -23.48 -6.08 27.68
N VAL A 13 -23.19 -5.09 28.54
CA VAL A 13 -22.21 -4.05 28.24
C VAL A 13 -20.82 -4.65 28.05
N GLN A 14 -20.41 -5.59 28.91
CA GLN A 14 -19.11 -6.27 28.77
C GLN A 14 -19.01 -7.08 27.46
N ALA A 15 -20.09 -7.76 27.05
CA ALA A 15 -20.13 -8.49 25.79
C ALA A 15 -20.00 -7.55 24.58
N MET A 16 -20.75 -6.44 24.57
CA MET A 16 -20.67 -5.43 23.51
C MET A 16 -19.28 -4.79 23.42
N LEU A 17 -18.66 -4.46 24.56
CA LEU A 17 -17.31 -3.89 24.59
C LEU A 17 -16.26 -4.87 24.06
N ARG A 18 -16.38 -6.16 24.41
CA ARG A 18 -15.49 -7.20 23.89
C ARG A 18 -15.62 -7.36 22.38
N GLU A 19 -16.85 -7.40 21.87
CA GLU A 19 -17.11 -7.51 20.43
C GLU A 19 -16.56 -6.29 19.66
N SER A 20 -16.81 -5.08 20.16
CA SER A 20 -16.26 -3.84 19.58
C SER A 20 -14.73 -3.84 19.55
N TYR A 21 -14.09 -4.35 20.60
CA TYR A 21 -12.63 -4.46 20.65
C TYR A 21 -12.09 -5.46 19.61
N LEU A 22 -12.72 -6.63 19.46
CA LEU A 22 -12.34 -7.62 18.47
C LEU A 22 -12.48 -7.08 17.06
N GLN A 23 -13.61 -6.45 16.74
CA GLN A 23 -13.84 -5.83 15.44
C GLN A 23 -12.78 -4.77 15.11
N THR A 24 -12.48 -3.88 16.07
CA THR A 24 -11.45 -2.84 15.87
C THR A 24 -10.06 -3.45 15.63
N THR A 25 -9.77 -4.59 16.25
CA THR A 25 -8.49 -5.29 16.09
C THR A 25 -8.38 -5.92 14.70
N GLU A 26 -9.47 -6.47 14.17
CA GLU A 26 -9.54 -6.96 12.79
C GLU A 26 -9.36 -5.83 11.78
N ASP A 27 -10.03 -4.70 11.97
CA ASP A 27 -9.87 -3.51 11.14
C ASP A 27 -8.41 -3.03 11.12
N LEU A 28 -7.76 -2.97 12.28
CA LEU A 28 -6.34 -2.58 12.38
C LEU A 28 -5.44 -3.49 11.57
N ARG A 29 -5.66 -4.80 11.65
CA ARG A 29 -4.88 -5.77 10.88
C ARG A 29 -5.07 -5.55 9.38
N PHE A 30 -6.32 -5.38 8.94
CA PHE A 30 -6.64 -5.11 7.54
C PHE A 30 -5.94 -3.84 7.03
N TYR A 31 -6.00 -2.73 7.76
CA TYR A 31 -5.35 -1.49 7.37
C TYR A 31 -3.81 -1.59 7.40
N ALA A 32 -3.24 -2.33 8.35
CA ALA A 32 -1.80 -2.57 8.40
C ALA A 32 -1.32 -3.36 7.17
N GLU A 33 -2.04 -4.42 6.78
CA GLU A 33 -1.77 -5.21 5.58
C GLU A 33 -1.89 -4.33 4.31
N LYS A 34 -2.90 -3.46 4.24
CA LYS A 34 -3.09 -2.50 3.14
C LYS A 34 -1.93 -1.51 3.01
N VAL A 35 -1.45 -0.95 4.12
CA VAL A 35 -0.29 -0.04 4.13
C VAL A 35 0.98 -0.78 3.67
N GLN A 36 1.17 -2.02 4.14
CA GLN A 36 2.29 -2.85 3.72
C GLN A 36 2.25 -3.12 2.21
N TYR A 37 1.09 -3.49 1.67
CA TYR A 37 0.86 -3.70 0.25
C TYR A 37 1.23 -2.46 -0.59
N PHE A 38 0.76 -1.27 -0.21
CA PHE A 38 1.09 -0.05 -0.95
C PHE A 38 2.57 0.33 -0.83
N ASN A 39 3.21 0.07 0.30
CA ASN A 39 4.63 0.31 0.46
C ASN A 39 5.47 -0.64 -0.41
N GLN A 40 5.10 -1.93 -0.49
CA GLN A 40 5.70 -2.88 -1.42
C GLN A 40 5.45 -2.47 -2.87
N SER A 41 4.25 -2.02 -3.19
CA SER A 41 3.90 -1.53 -4.53
C SER A 41 4.78 -0.36 -4.96
N LYS A 42 4.93 0.66 -4.09
CA LYS A 42 5.80 1.81 -4.34
C LYS A 42 7.25 1.39 -4.53
N LYS A 43 7.73 0.43 -3.73
CA LYS A 43 9.10 -0.08 -3.84
C LYS A 43 9.33 -0.74 -5.21
N ALA A 44 8.41 -1.61 -5.64
CA ALA A 44 8.48 -2.26 -6.94
C ALA A 44 8.45 -1.26 -8.10
N ILE A 45 7.52 -0.30 -8.07
CA ILE A 45 7.41 0.73 -9.13
C ILE A 45 8.65 1.63 -9.17
N ARG A 46 9.18 2.07 -8.02
CA ARG A 46 10.43 2.85 -7.96
C ARG A 46 11.62 2.09 -8.51
N GLY A 47 11.74 0.80 -8.19
CA GLY A 47 12.77 -0.06 -8.75
C GLY A 47 12.68 -0.15 -10.27
N HIS A 48 11.47 -0.35 -10.81
CA HIS A 48 11.23 -0.39 -12.24
C HIS A 48 11.52 0.96 -12.94
N LEU A 49 11.07 2.08 -12.37
CA LEU A 49 11.35 3.42 -12.88
C LEU A 49 12.84 3.72 -12.90
N GLN A 50 13.57 3.35 -11.84
CA GLN A 50 15.02 3.52 -11.79
C GLN A 50 15.69 2.71 -12.91
N ALA A 51 15.28 1.45 -13.09
CA ALA A 51 15.79 0.60 -14.15
C ALA A 51 15.49 1.14 -15.57
N LEU A 52 14.29 1.70 -15.80
CA LEU A 52 13.95 2.35 -17.06
C LEU A 52 14.82 3.59 -17.34
N ARG A 53 15.07 4.42 -16.31
CA ARG A 53 15.93 5.60 -16.42
C ARG A 53 17.40 5.23 -16.66
N ASP A 54 17.88 4.17 -16.00
CA ASP A 54 19.22 3.65 -16.22
C ASP A 54 19.36 3.09 -17.64
N PHE A 55 18.35 2.35 -18.10
CA PHE A 55 18.27 1.88 -19.48
C PHE A 55 18.28 3.03 -20.49
N ASP A 56 17.46 4.07 -20.29
CA ASP A 56 17.41 5.25 -21.17
C ASP A 56 18.77 5.93 -21.28
N ARG A 57 19.44 6.17 -20.15
CA ARG A 57 20.79 6.75 -20.12
C ARG A 57 21.80 5.90 -20.86
N ASN A 58 21.81 4.59 -20.62
CA ASN A 58 22.75 3.67 -21.27
C ASN A 58 22.51 3.58 -22.79
N ALA A 59 21.24 3.47 -23.20
CA ALA A 59 20.87 3.38 -24.61
C ALA A 59 21.16 4.68 -25.38
N LYS A 60 20.92 5.86 -24.77
CA LYS A 60 21.28 7.16 -25.35
C LYS A 60 22.80 7.35 -25.44
N SER A 61 23.57 6.91 -24.45
CA SER A 61 25.03 6.90 -24.50
C SER A 61 25.53 6.03 -25.66
N ALA A 62 25.04 4.78 -25.75
CA ALA A 62 25.41 3.86 -26.82
C ALA A 62 25.03 4.35 -28.22
N ALA A 63 23.91 5.08 -28.36
CA ALA A 63 23.55 5.74 -29.62
C ALA A 63 24.54 6.84 -29.99
N THR A 64 24.94 7.66 -29.00
CA THR A 64 25.92 8.74 -29.17
C THR A 64 27.30 8.20 -29.57
N ASP A 65 27.75 7.12 -28.92
CA ASP A 65 29.03 6.46 -29.23
C ASP A 65 29.07 5.88 -30.65
N ARG A 66 27.89 5.53 -31.20
CA ARG A 66 27.73 5.05 -32.58
C ARG A 66 27.51 6.18 -33.60
N GLY A 67 27.55 7.44 -33.16
CA GLY A 67 27.30 8.61 -34.02
C GLY A 67 25.86 8.71 -34.52
N ILE A 68 24.89 8.11 -33.81
CA ILE A 68 23.48 8.12 -34.19
C ILE A 68 22.79 9.31 -33.51
N GLU A 69 22.23 10.22 -34.31
CA GLU A 69 21.41 11.31 -33.80
C GLU A 69 20.03 10.78 -33.36
N TRP A 70 19.80 10.75 -32.04
CA TRP A 70 18.58 10.19 -31.45
C TRP A 70 17.43 11.21 -31.33
N CYS A 71 17.71 12.52 -31.41
CA CYS A 71 16.70 13.57 -31.30
C CYS A 71 15.79 13.68 -32.54
N ARG A 72 16.34 13.39 -33.73
CA ARG A 72 15.62 13.43 -35.02
C ARG A 72 16.11 12.31 -35.94
N PRO A 73 15.84 11.03 -35.59
CA PRO A 73 16.38 9.92 -36.36
C PRO A 73 15.73 9.86 -37.74
N ASP A 74 16.55 9.70 -38.77
CA ASP A 74 16.10 9.32 -40.10
C ASP A 74 15.59 7.86 -40.09
N LYS A 75 15.03 7.37 -41.20
CA LYS A 75 14.53 5.98 -41.28
C LYS A 75 15.61 4.95 -40.92
N LYS A 76 16.88 5.22 -41.25
CA LYS A 76 18.01 4.36 -40.88
C LYS A 76 18.33 4.46 -39.39
N GLY A 77 18.31 5.67 -38.82
CA GLY A 77 18.46 5.94 -37.40
C GLY A 77 17.42 5.23 -36.56
N ILE A 78 16.15 5.18 -36.98
CA ILE A 78 15.10 4.44 -36.28
C ILE A 78 15.43 2.94 -36.20
N ALA A 79 15.90 2.34 -37.30
CA ALA A 79 16.29 0.93 -37.32
C ALA A 79 17.51 0.68 -36.41
N ALA A 80 18.49 1.59 -36.42
CA ALA A 80 19.67 1.50 -35.56
C ALA A 80 19.32 1.64 -34.07
N ILE A 81 18.44 2.58 -33.71
CA ILE A 81 17.92 2.75 -32.35
C ILE A 81 17.16 1.51 -31.91
N THR A 82 16.29 0.97 -32.76
CA THR A 82 15.55 -0.28 -32.46
C THR A 82 16.53 -1.42 -32.14
N LYS A 83 17.64 -1.52 -32.87
CA LYS A 83 18.69 -2.50 -32.62
C LYS A 83 19.40 -2.26 -31.29
N ILE A 84 19.77 -1.01 -30.98
CA ILE A 84 20.38 -0.64 -29.69
C ILE A 84 19.46 -0.99 -28.52
N ILE A 85 18.17 -0.67 -28.64
CA ILE A 85 17.16 -0.98 -27.61
C ILE A 85 17.06 -2.49 -27.41
N ALA A 86 17.03 -3.27 -28.50
CA ALA A 86 16.98 -4.73 -28.41
C ALA A 86 18.26 -5.32 -27.77
N GLU A 87 19.44 -4.80 -28.11
CA GLU A 87 20.74 -5.23 -27.58
C GLU A 87 20.88 -4.96 -26.07
N HIS A 88 20.37 -3.82 -25.60
CA HIS A 88 20.45 -3.46 -24.18
C HIS A 88 19.26 -3.98 -23.38
N SER A 89 18.24 -4.55 -24.03
CA SER A 89 17.07 -5.04 -23.33
C SER A 89 17.44 -6.22 -22.46
N PHE A 90 17.05 -6.18 -21.19
CA PHE A 90 17.30 -7.27 -20.25
C PHE A 90 15.98 -7.78 -19.68
N THR A 91 15.98 -9.06 -19.33
CA THR A 91 14.87 -9.70 -18.64
C THR A 91 15.26 -9.80 -17.17
N GLY A 92 14.64 -8.98 -16.33
CA GLY A 92 14.86 -9.03 -14.89
C GLY A 92 14.08 -10.19 -14.25
N ALA A 93 14.43 -10.57 -13.02
CA ALA A 93 13.55 -11.41 -12.24
C ALA A 93 12.30 -10.60 -11.87
N SER A 94 11.11 -11.09 -12.24
CA SER A 94 9.86 -10.54 -11.74
C SER A 94 9.53 -11.20 -10.41
N GLY A 95 9.48 -10.41 -9.33
CA GLY A 95 8.85 -10.88 -8.11
C GLY A 95 7.33 -10.93 -8.26
N GLU A 96 6.67 -11.52 -7.25
CA GLU A 96 5.21 -11.65 -7.19
C GLU A 96 4.53 -10.28 -7.23
N MET A 97 5.13 -9.29 -6.55
CA MET A 97 4.59 -7.94 -6.50
C MET A 97 4.68 -7.22 -7.84
N GLU A 98 5.81 -7.38 -8.56
CA GLU A 98 5.93 -6.85 -9.92
C GLU A 98 4.90 -7.46 -10.86
N SER A 99 4.66 -8.77 -10.74
CA SER A 99 3.65 -9.47 -11.54
C SER A 99 2.24 -8.99 -11.24
N ALA A 100 1.87 -8.85 -9.96
CA ALA A 100 0.57 -8.35 -9.52
C ALA A 100 0.29 -6.92 -10.02
N LEU A 101 1.33 -6.09 -10.11
CA LEU A 101 1.23 -4.72 -10.63
C LEU A 101 1.26 -4.63 -12.16
N GLY A 102 1.45 -5.75 -12.86
CA GLY A 102 1.62 -5.79 -14.31
C GLY A 102 2.88 -5.09 -14.79
N ILE A 103 3.94 -5.08 -13.96
CA ILE A 103 5.26 -4.58 -14.36
C ILE A 103 5.86 -5.61 -15.34
N PRO A 104 6.27 -5.19 -16.55
CA PRO A 104 6.85 -6.11 -17.51
C PRO A 104 8.19 -6.65 -16.99
N THR A 105 8.39 -7.96 -17.10
CA THR A 105 9.64 -8.64 -16.76
C THR A 105 10.81 -8.19 -17.65
N ARG A 106 10.50 -7.74 -18.87
CA ARG A 106 11.46 -7.21 -19.83
C ARG A 106 11.52 -5.68 -19.73
N LEU A 107 12.74 -5.15 -19.65
CA LEU A 107 13.05 -3.74 -19.67
C LEU A 107 13.76 -3.38 -20.98
N PRO A 108 13.22 -2.45 -21.80
CA PRO A 108 11.89 -1.84 -21.72
C PRO A 108 10.78 -2.82 -22.18
N GLY A 109 9.52 -2.42 -22.04
CA GLY A 109 8.39 -3.26 -22.46
C GLY A 109 8.46 -3.62 -23.96
N PRO A 110 7.89 -4.77 -24.40
CA PRO A 110 8.02 -5.25 -25.78
C PRO A 110 7.39 -4.33 -26.84
N LYS A 111 6.59 -3.34 -26.41
CA LYS A 111 5.95 -2.36 -27.28
C LYS A 111 6.82 -1.13 -27.56
N VAL A 112 7.90 -0.93 -26.80
CA VAL A 112 8.80 0.23 -26.93
C VAL A 112 9.81 -0.01 -28.05
N LYS A 113 9.74 0.81 -29.09
CA LYS A 113 10.60 0.77 -30.27
C LYS A 113 11.42 2.05 -30.48
N SER A 114 11.08 3.12 -29.76
CA SER A 114 11.77 4.42 -29.87
C SER A 114 11.99 5.05 -28.48
N PHE A 115 12.93 5.98 -28.39
CA PHE A 115 13.18 6.75 -27.17
C PHE A 115 11.95 7.57 -26.73
N GLY A 116 11.17 8.11 -27.67
CA GLY A 116 9.91 8.79 -27.32
C GLY A 116 8.91 7.86 -26.64
N GLN A 117 8.77 6.61 -27.12
CA GLN A 117 7.91 5.61 -26.47
C GLN A 117 8.44 5.18 -25.09
N LEU A 118 9.76 5.24 -24.89
CA LEU A 118 10.38 4.95 -23.60
C LEU A 118 10.09 6.08 -22.60
N GLU A 119 10.18 7.34 -23.03
CA GLU A 119 9.82 8.51 -22.23
C GLU A 119 8.33 8.51 -21.85
N ASP A 120 7.45 8.14 -22.79
CA ASP A 120 6.02 7.95 -22.53
C ASP A 120 5.78 6.83 -21.50
N GLU A 121 6.52 5.72 -21.59
CA GLU A 121 6.43 4.62 -20.62
C GLU A 121 6.92 5.06 -19.24
N ILE A 122 8.04 5.79 -19.15
CA ILE A 122 8.54 6.36 -17.89
C ILE A 122 7.48 7.28 -17.27
N LYS A 123 6.92 8.20 -18.04
CA LYS A 123 5.88 9.12 -17.57
C LYS A 123 4.65 8.38 -17.05
N LYS A 124 4.18 7.36 -17.78
CA LYS A 124 3.06 6.51 -17.36
C LYS A 124 3.33 5.84 -16.00
N TRP A 125 4.54 5.34 -15.77
CA TRP A 125 4.90 4.72 -14.51
C TRP A 125 5.09 5.74 -13.37
N GLU A 126 5.51 6.97 -13.67
CA GLU A 126 5.54 8.08 -12.71
C GLU A 126 4.12 8.48 -12.27
N GLU A 127 3.18 8.61 -13.21
CA GLU A 127 1.77 8.86 -12.91
C GLU A 127 1.18 7.74 -12.04
N LYS A 128 1.47 6.48 -12.38
CA LYS A 128 1.05 5.32 -11.56
C LYS A 128 1.69 5.33 -10.17
N LEU A 129 2.97 5.72 -10.06
CA LEU A 129 3.64 5.85 -8.76
C LEU A 129 2.97 6.92 -7.89
N ASN A 130 2.59 8.05 -8.49
CA ASN A 130 1.90 9.13 -7.78
C ASN A 130 0.52 8.67 -7.28
N ALA A 131 -0.28 8.03 -8.15
CA ALA A 131 -1.58 7.48 -7.76
C ALA A 131 -1.47 6.49 -6.58
N VAL A 132 -0.53 5.54 -6.65
CA VAL A 132 -0.26 4.60 -5.53
C VAL A 132 0.27 5.33 -4.29
N GLY A 133 0.97 6.46 -4.49
CA GLY A 133 1.40 7.35 -3.43
C GLY A 133 0.23 7.95 -2.65
N ASP A 134 -0.76 8.48 -3.36
CA ASP A 134 -1.98 9.07 -2.79
C ASP A 134 -2.81 8.02 -2.04
N ASP A 135 -2.98 6.83 -2.64
CA ASP A 135 -3.66 5.70 -1.99
C ASP A 135 -2.95 5.25 -0.70
N ALA A 136 -1.61 5.24 -0.71
CA ALA A 136 -0.82 4.92 0.47
C ALA A 136 -0.98 5.98 1.57
N GLN A 137 -1.09 7.26 1.21
CA GLN A 137 -1.35 8.34 2.18
C GLN A 137 -2.73 8.18 2.80
N LEU A 138 -3.75 7.92 1.99
CA LEU A 138 -5.11 7.67 2.47
C LEU A 138 -5.15 6.46 3.42
N ALA A 139 -4.51 5.35 3.06
CA ALA A 139 -4.44 4.17 3.92
C ALA A 139 -3.74 4.44 5.26
N ASN A 140 -2.73 5.31 5.29
CA ASN A 140 -2.09 5.73 6.54
C ASN A 140 -3.01 6.60 7.40
N VAL A 141 -3.78 7.50 6.79
CA VAL A 141 -4.78 8.32 7.50
C VAL A 141 -5.86 7.42 8.09
N ASP A 142 -6.35 6.44 7.32
CA ASP A 142 -7.34 5.47 7.81
C ASP A 142 -6.79 4.65 8.99
N LEU A 143 -5.56 4.16 8.88
CA LEU A 143 -4.90 3.42 9.97
C LEU A 143 -4.81 4.27 11.25
N GLN A 144 -4.43 5.54 11.13
CA GLN A 144 -4.39 6.46 12.27
C GLN A 144 -5.78 6.69 12.88
N ASN A 145 -6.80 6.86 12.04
CA ASN A 145 -8.18 7.03 12.49
C ASN A 145 -8.69 5.80 13.27
N ILE A 146 -8.40 4.60 12.80
CA ILE A 146 -8.78 3.36 13.50
C ILE A 146 -8.00 3.20 14.81
N LEU A 147 -6.69 3.50 14.83
CA LEU A 147 -5.89 3.49 16.05
C LEU A 147 -6.46 4.45 17.11
N GLN A 148 -6.88 5.65 16.71
CA GLN A 148 -7.52 6.60 17.62
C GLN A 148 -8.86 6.06 18.16
N LYS A 149 -9.69 5.45 17.31
CA LYS A 149 -10.94 4.79 17.75
C LYS A 149 -10.67 3.65 18.73
N GLN A 150 -9.63 2.85 18.52
CA GLN A 150 -9.23 1.80 19.44
C GLN A 150 -8.86 2.37 20.81
N GLN A 151 -8.06 3.43 20.84
CA GLN A 151 -7.67 4.10 22.08
C GLN A 151 -8.88 4.70 22.82
N GLN A 152 -9.81 5.34 22.11
CA GLN A 152 -11.06 5.84 22.69
C GLN A 152 -11.91 4.71 23.29
N THR A 153 -12.01 3.58 22.58
CA THR A 153 -12.74 2.40 23.06
C THR A 153 -12.12 1.87 24.35
N LEU A 154 -10.80 1.75 24.42
CA LEU A 154 -10.09 1.32 25.62
C LEU A 154 -10.27 2.28 26.81
N GLN A 155 -10.29 3.59 26.55
CA GLN A 155 -10.57 4.60 27.59
C GLN A 155 -12.01 4.49 28.10
N MET A 156 -12.98 4.29 27.21
CA MET A 156 -14.38 4.07 27.57
C MET A 156 -14.53 2.79 28.41
N MET A 157 -13.88 1.69 28.02
CA MET A 157 -13.84 0.45 28.79
C MET A 157 -13.25 0.66 30.19
N SER A 158 -12.17 1.44 30.29
CA SER A 158 -11.55 1.80 31.58
C SER A 158 -12.50 2.59 32.48
N ASN A 159 -13.20 3.59 31.92
CA ASN A 159 -14.16 4.40 32.66
C ASN A 159 -15.37 3.58 33.12
N ILE A 160 -15.90 2.70 32.26
CA ILE A 160 -16.99 1.79 32.60
C ILE A 160 -16.54 0.82 33.71
N SER A 161 -15.35 0.26 33.59
CA SER A 161 -14.81 -0.69 34.59
C SER A 161 -14.66 -0.02 35.97
N LYS A 162 -14.17 1.23 36.01
CA LYS A 162 -14.11 2.02 37.24
C LYS A 162 -15.49 2.27 37.82
N MET A 163 -16.45 2.68 36.99
CA MET A 163 -17.83 2.93 37.43
C MET A 163 -18.50 1.67 38.01
N ILE A 164 -18.31 0.52 37.36
CA ILE A 164 -18.80 -0.78 37.86
C ILE A 164 -18.14 -1.14 39.18
N TYR A 165 -16.82 -0.94 39.29
CA TYR A 165 -16.07 -1.20 40.52
C TYR A 165 -16.56 -0.30 41.69
N ASP A 166 -16.70 1.00 41.45
CA ASP A 166 -17.18 1.96 42.45
C ASP A 166 -18.61 1.64 42.89
N THR A 167 -19.48 1.25 41.95
CA THR A 167 -20.85 0.80 42.24
C THR A 167 -20.85 -0.46 43.10
N THR A 168 -20.02 -1.44 42.74
CA THR A 168 -19.88 -2.69 43.49
C THR A 168 -19.39 -2.43 44.92
N MET A 169 -18.39 -1.55 45.08
CA MET A 169 -17.88 -1.16 46.40
C MET A 169 -18.92 -0.41 47.24
N SER A 170 -19.73 0.45 46.61
CA SER A 170 -20.85 1.13 47.27
C SER A 170 -21.90 0.14 47.80
N ILE A 171 -22.24 -0.88 47.01
CA ILE A 171 -23.16 -1.95 47.41
C ILE A 171 -22.57 -2.77 48.57
N ILE A 172 -21.32 -3.22 48.45
CA ILE A 172 -20.64 -3.99 49.50
C ILE A 172 -20.63 -3.20 50.82
N ARG A 173 -20.31 -1.90 50.77
CA ARG A 173 -20.28 -1.04 51.95
C ARG A 173 -21.65 -0.92 52.63
N LYS A 174 -22.75 -0.91 51.87
CA LYS A 174 -24.13 -0.86 52.41
C LYS A 174 -24.60 -2.17 53.03
N ILE A 175 -23.99 -3.30 52.67
CA ILE A 175 -24.35 -4.60 53.26
C ILE A 175 -23.54 -4.87 54.54
N GLY A 176 -22.31 -4.34 54.62
CA GLY A 176 -21.40 -4.55 55.75
C GLY A 176 -21.51 -3.55 56.91
N GLY A 177 -22.36 -2.53 56.81
CA GLY A 177 -22.62 -1.54 57.87
C GLY A 177 -24.10 -1.44 58.15
#